data_AF-A0AAV4LFJ5-F1
#
_entry.id   AF-A0AAV4LFJ5-F1
#
_cell.length_a   1.000
_cell.length_b   1.000
_cell.length_c   1.000
_cell.angle_alpha   90.00
_cell.angle_beta   90.00
_cell.angle_gamma   90.00
#
_symmetry.space_group_name_H-M   'P 1'
#
loop_
_entity.id
_entity.type
_entity.pdbx_description
1 polymer ?
#
loop_
_entity_poly.entity_id
_entity_poly.type
_entity_poly.pdbx_seq_one_letter_code
_entity_poly.pdbx_strand_id
1 'polypeptide(L)'
;MRKLVSYLCLIVMAVGMVTLLTSQGTKAEMENSSSVLEQAFLATDAQVEQYSVRGFAVKKNQWMEWEDVSRLAHALAASMNMKNIKQENTKQADENQVRLYGQWDDQTHIMVSVLSMKKSQMDVQTITIIKVDRQGNSWQPLNSIQKRLRYTALFYGIPMEISTTLQGTVAAYWNEKQQEQIIGRVFRTVGAKEVEGLQSPKVTSISAYTPKIAEHIVSRQRPINLQVAAHYDQYRQKTHVVIGSPVITVEY
;
A
#
# COMPACT_ATOMS: atom_id res chain seq x y z
N MET A 1 35.24 1.05 -19.55
CA MET A 1 33.83 1.41 -19.78
C MET A 1 32.93 0.25 -19.35
N ARG A 2 31.78 0.55 -18.71
CA ARG A 2 30.81 -0.35 -18.05
C ARG A 2 31.11 -0.75 -16.60
N LYS A 3 31.06 0.25 -15.71
CA LYS A 3 30.62 0.12 -14.32
C LYS A 3 29.78 1.36 -13.97
N LEU A 4 28.55 1.39 -14.46
CA LEU A 4 27.55 2.44 -14.19
C LEU A 4 26.25 1.99 -14.88
N VAL A 5 25.47 1.12 -14.21
CA VAL A 5 24.00 0.96 -14.26
C VAL A 5 23.70 -0.22 -13.33
N SER A 6 23.55 0.03 -12.02
CA SER A 6 22.85 -0.87 -11.07
C SER A 6 22.59 -0.14 -9.75
N TYR A 7 22.20 1.13 -9.84
CA TYR A 7 21.59 1.86 -8.74
C TYR A 7 20.22 2.34 -9.22
N LEU A 8 19.20 1.49 -9.03
CA LEU A 8 17.82 1.95 -8.99
C LEU A 8 16.98 0.92 -8.22
N CYS A 9 16.29 1.41 -7.18
CA CYS A 9 15.26 0.72 -6.39
C CYS A 9 15.73 -0.28 -5.30
N LEU A 10 16.62 0.18 -4.41
CA LEU A 10 16.83 -0.44 -3.10
C LEU A 10 16.68 0.61 -1.99
N ILE A 11 15.49 1.22 -1.88
CA ILE A 11 15.08 1.90 -0.66
C ILE A 11 14.46 0.83 0.24
N VAL A 12 15.33 0.12 0.97
CA VAL A 12 14.92 -0.62 2.15
C VAL A 12 14.66 0.44 3.22
N MET A 13 13.38 0.72 3.45
CA MET A 13 12.95 1.41 4.65
C MET A 13 13.48 0.66 5.87
N ALA A 14 14.36 1.31 6.62
CA ALA A 14 14.62 0.96 8.01
C ALA A 14 13.35 1.30 8.81
N VAL A 15 12.40 0.36 8.83
CA VAL A 15 11.33 0.35 9.82
C VAL A 15 11.68 -0.76 10.80
N GLY A 16 11.82 -0.37 12.07
CA GLY A 16 12.07 -1.28 13.18
C GLY A 16 11.08 -2.44 13.18
N MET A 17 11.50 -3.55 13.79
CA MET A 17 10.78 -4.81 13.91
C MET A 17 9.29 -4.63 14.26
N VAL A 18 8.44 -4.54 13.23
CA VAL A 18 6.98 -4.58 13.38
C VAL A 18 6.59 -6.04 13.47
N THR A 19 6.22 -6.51 14.65
CA THR A 19 5.54 -7.80 14.80
C THR A 19 4.10 -7.61 14.35
N LEU A 20 3.81 -8.03 13.12
CA LEU A 20 2.50 -7.95 12.48
C LEU A 20 1.65 -9.13 12.96
N LEU A 21 0.64 -8.85 13.77
CA LEU A 21 -0.44 -9.79 14.06
C LEU A 21 -1.49 -9.62 12.95
N THR A 22 -1.59 -10.58 12.04
CA THR A 22 -2.57 -10.56 10.96
C THR A 22 -3.92 -11.05 11.47
N SER A 23 -4.90 -10.15 11.65
CA SER A 23 -6.30 -10.55 11.81
C SER A 23 -6.91 -10.76 10.42
N GLN A 24 -7.53 -11.92 10.20
CA GLN A 24 -8.33 -12.15 8.99
C GLN A 24 -9.67 -11.43 9.16
N GLY A 25 -9.84 -10.32 8.43
CA GLY A 25 -11.07 -9.53 8.47
C GLY A 25 -12.25 -10.24 7.79
N THR A 26 -13.43 -10.14 8.38
CA THR A 26 -14.71 -10.57 7.81
C THR A 26 -15.16 -9.65 6.67
N LYS A 27 -16.10 -10.11 5.82
CA LYS A 27 -16.68 -9.31 4.73
C LYS A 27 -17.26 -7.96 5.20
N ALA A 28 -17.84 -7.92 6.41
CA ALA A 28 -18.39 -6.70 7.01
C ALA A 28 -17.29 -5.72 7.44
N GLU A 29 -16.18 -6.22 8.01
CA GLU A 29 -15.02 -5.40 8.39
C GLU A 29 -14.33 -4.78 7.16
N MET A 30 -14.33 -5.50 6.04
CA MET A 30 -13.80 -5.00 4.76
C MET A 30 -14.60 -3.82 4.19
N GLU A 31 -15.93 -3.92 4.18
CA GLU A 31 -16.79 -2.82 3.74
C GLU A 31 -16.64 -1.60 4.66
N ASN A 32 -16.44 -1.85 5.95
CA ASN A 32 -16.21 -0.80 6.93
C ASN A 32 -14.89 -0.05 6.65
N SER A 33 -13.79 -0.76 6.41
CA SER A 33 -12.46 -0.16 6.17
C SER A 33 -12.43 0.80 4.98
N SER A 34 -12.91 0.38 3.79
CA SER A 34 -13.01 1.27 2.62
C SER A 34 -13.83 2.53 2.93
N SER A 35 -14.99 2.36 3.56
CA SER A 35 -15.88 3.49 3.88
C SER A 35 -15.25 4.48 4.87
N VAL A 36 -14.41 3.99 5.80
CA VAL A 36 -13.70 4.82 6.77
C VAL A 36 -12.62 5.65 6.06
N LEU A 37 -11.85 5.07 5.15
CA LEU A 37 -10.84 5.81 4.38
C LEU A 37 -11.49 6.86 3.49
N GLU A 38 -12.62 6.54 2.86
CA GLU A 38 -13.39 7.49 2.06
C GLU A 38 -13.90 8.67 2.91
N GLN A 39 -14.49 8.40 4.08
CA GLN A 39 -14.92 9.45 5.01
C GLN A 39 -13.75 10.29 5.51
N ALA A 40 -12.62 9.65 5.82
CA ALA A 40 -11.40 10.34 6.22
C ALA A 40 -10.93 11.30 5.11
N PHE A 41 -10.93 10.85 3.86
CA PHE A 41 -10.48 11.66 2.74
C PHE A 41 -11.43 12.82 2.44
N LEU A 42 -12.74 12.58 2.44
CA LEU A 42 -13.73 13.64 2.25
C LEU A 42 -13.61 14.76 3.28
N ALA A 43 -13.21 14.44 4.52
CA ALA A 43 -13.00 15.44 5.57
C ALA A 43 -11.80 16.39 5.32
N THR A 44 -10.98 16.13 4.32
CA THR A 44 -9.83 16.97 3.95
C THR A 44 -10.18 18.08 2.95
N ASP A 45 -11.36 18.03 2.33
CA ASP A 45 -11.76 18.88 1.21
C ASP A 45 -10.86 18.73 -0.04
N ALA A 46 -9.96 17.75 -0.06
CA ALA A 46 -9.07 17.47 -1.19
C ALA A 46 -9.80 16.82 -2.36
N GLN A 47 -9.36 17.17 -3.57
CA GLN A 47 -9.75 16.47 -4.78
C GLN A 47 -8.86 15.26 -4.97
N VAL A 48 -9.50 14.10 -5.06
CA VAL A 48 -8.90 12.85 -5.47
C VAL A 48 -8.12 12.95 -6.77
N GLU A 49 -6.89 12.44 -6.79
CA GLU A 49 -6.11 12.31 -8.02
C GLU A 49 -5.71 10.86 -8.30
N GLN A 50 -5.43 10.07 -7.26
CA GLN A 50 -5.01 8.69 -7.41
C GLN A 50 -5.19 7.89 -6.13
N TYR A 51 -5.26 6.57 -6.26
CA TYR A 51 -5.13 5.67 -5.13
C TYR A 51 -4.39 4.39 -5.48
N SER A 52 -3.85 3.75 -4.44
CA SER A 52 -3.11 2.50 -4.53
C SER A 52 -3.67 1.50 -3.54
N VAL A 53 -3.88 0.26 -3.98
CA VAL A 53 -4.16 -0.88 -3.10
C VAL A 53 -3.05 -1.90 -3.28
N ARG A 54 -2.37 -2.25 -2.19
CA ARG A 54 -1.23 -3.15 -2.19
C ARG A 54 -1.46 -4.33 -1.26
N GLY A 55 -1.46 -5.53 -1.84
CA GLY A 55 -1.32 -6.79 -1.13
C GLY A 55 0.16 -7.16 -0.99
N PHE A 56 0.56 -7.55 0.21
CA PHE A 56 1.91 -7.98 0.52
C PHE A 56 1.89 -9.22 1.40
N ALA A 57 2.63 -10.25 1.01
CA ALA A 57 2.81 -11.43 1.83
C ALA A 57 4.27 -11.87 1.83
N VAL A 58 4.71 -12.37 2.98
CA VAL A 58 6.00 -13.03 3.15
C VAL A 58 5.74 -14.43 3.70
N LYS A 59 6.21 -15.44 2.99
CA LYS A 59 6.24 -16.82 3.48
C LYS A 59 7.69 -17.21 3.76
N LYS A 60 8.03 -17.25 5.04
CA LYS A 60 9.35 -17.64 5.53
C LYS A 60 9.58 -19.13 5.35
N ASN A 61 10.85 -19.51 5.25
CA ASN A 61 11.32 -20.89 5.11
C ASN A 61 10.74 -21.60 3.88
N GLN A 62 10.41 -20.84 2.82
CA GLN A 62 9.93 -21.39 1.57
C GLN A 62 10.77 -20.87 0.40
N TRP A 63 11.50 -21.80 -0.21
CA TRP A 63 12.05 -21.65 -1.54
C TRP A 63 11.03 -22.13 -2.57
N MET A 64 10.91 -21.43 -3.67
CA MET A 64 10.17 -21.85 -4.85
C MET A 64 11.12 -21.94 -6.05
N GLU A 65 11.03 -23.06 -6.75
CA GLU A 65 11.69 -23.21 -8.04
C GLU A 65 11.08 -22.28 -9.09
N TRP A 66 11.84 -22.02 -10.14
CA TRP A 66 11.48 -21.09 -11.21
C TRP A 66 10.08 -21.36 -11.77
N GLU A 67 9.76 -22.63 -12.03
CA GLU A 67 8.50 -23.07 -12.61
C GLU A 67 7.32 -22.75 -11.69
N ASP A 68 7.49 -22.88 -10.37
CA ASP A 68 6.45 -22.59 -9.39
C ASP A 68 6.29 -21.09 -9.18
N VAL A 69 7.39 -20.32 -9.16
CA VAL A 69 7.34 -18.84 -9.11
C VAL A 69 6.58 -18.30 -10.32
N SER A 70 6.93 -18.79 -11.51
CA SER A 70 6.27 -18.39 -12.76
C SER A 70 4.80 -18.79 -12.78
N ARG A 71 4.48 -20.04 -12.39
CA ARG A 71 3.09 -20.52 -12.34
C ARG A 71 2.24 -19.69 -11.40
N LEU A 72 2.75 -19.39 -10.20
CA LEU A 72 2.04 -18.57 -9.23
C LEU A 72 1.82 -17.15 -9.74
N ALA A 73 2.84 -16.49 -10.29
CA ALA A 73 2.72 -15.13 -10.81
C ALA A 73 1.65 -15.04 -11.91
N HIS A 74 1.63 -15.97 -12.86
CA HIS A 74 0.63 -16.02 -13.93
C HIS A 74 -0.78 -16.33 -13.41
N ALA A 75 -0.89 -17.24 -12.43
CA ALA A 75 -2.18 -17.57 -11.80
C ALA A 75 -2.78 -16.35 -11.06
N LEU A 76 -1.94 -15.58 -10.35
CA LEU A 76 -2.35 -14.33 -9.71
C LEU A 76 -2.74 -13.28 -10.74
N ALA A 77 -1.98 -13.11 -11.83
CA ALA A 77 -2.31 -12.16 -12.89
C ALA A 77 -3.64 -12.50 -13.59
N ALA A 78 -3.90 -13.79 -13.84
CA ALA A 78 -5.16 -14.27 -14.39
C ALA A 78 -6.33 -14.02 -13.44
N SER A 79 -6.18 -14.30 -12.14
CA SER A 79 -7.21 -14.03 -11.12
C SER A 79 -7.50 -12.54 -10.94
N MET A 80 -6.49 -11.72 -11.16
CA MET A 80 -6.61 -10.28 -11.22
C MET A 80 -7.16 -9.79 -12.56
N ASN A 81 -7.49 -10.63 -13.54
CA ASN A 81 -7.99 -10.23 -14.87
C ASN A 81 -7.10 -9.20 -15.59
N MET A 82 -5.78 -9.33 -15.47
CA MET A 82 -4.84 -8.40 -16.09
C MET A 82 -4.86 -8.50 -17.62
N LYS A 83 -4.80 -7.36 -18.30
CA LYS A 83 -4.64 -7.23 -19.76
C LYS A 83 -3.29 -6.60 -20.10
N ASN A 84 -2.87 -6.70 -21.35
CA ASN A 84 -1.65 -6.09 -21.89
C ASN A 84 -0.40 -6.39 -21.06
N ILE A 85 -0.23 -7.66 -20.68
CA ILE A 85 0.79 -8.06 -19.71
C ILE A 85 2.20 -7.94 -20.33
N LYS A 86 3.06 -7.19 -19.64
CA LYS A 86 4.52 -7.19 -19.82
C LYS A 86 5.15 -7.96 -18.67
N GLN A 87 6.20 -8.71 -18.96
CA GLN A 87 6.87 -9.58 -17.99
C GLN A 87 8.35 -9.23 -17.87
N GLU A 88 8.84 -9.19 -16.63
CA GLU A 88 10.25 -9.12 -16.27
C GLU A 88 10.62 -10.32 -15.40
N ASN A 89 11.79 -10.89 -15.65
CA ASN A 89 12.24 -12.12 -15.00
C ASN A 89 13.65 -11.93 -14.42
N THR A 90 13.85 -12.45 -13.21
CA THR A 90 15.18 -12.66 -12.62
C THR A 90 15.33 -14.14 -12.29
N LYS A 91 16.39 -14.77 -12.79
CA LYS A 91 16.73 -16.16 -12.47
C LYS A 91 18.22 -16.24 -12.15
N GLN A 92 18.54 -16.43 -10.88
CA GLN A 92 19.88 -16.53 -10.32
C GLN A 92 19.93 -17.73 -9.36
N ALA A 93 21.12 -18.06 -8.85
CA ALA A 93 21.32 -19.23 -8.00
C ALA A 93 20.52 -19.18 -6.68
N ASP A 94 20.33 -17.98 -6.15
CA ASP A 94 19.69 -17.66 -4.89
C ASP A 94 18.43 -16.80 -5.05
N GLU A 95 17.99 -16.53 -6.28
CA GLU A 95 16.85 -15.68 -6.57
C GLU A 95 16.05 -16.16 -7.78
N ASN A 96 14.75 -16.39 -7.61
CA ASN A 96 13.78 -16.57 -8.68
C ASN A 96 12.70 -15.50 -8.55
N GLN A 97 12.51 -14.70 -9.61
CA GLN A 97 11.50 -13.65 -9.64
C GLN A 97 10.76 -13.59 -10.98
N VAL A 98 9.45 -13.47 -10.90
CA VAL A 98 8.61 -13.02 -12.01
C VAL A 98 7.85 -11.77 -11.58
N ARG A 99 7.97 -10.70 -12.37
CA ARG A 99 7.14 -9.49 -12.28
C ARG A 99 6.30 -9.36 -13.53
N LEU A 100 5.01 -9.17 -13.34
CA LEU A 100 4.03 -8.95 -14.39
C LEU A 100 3.42 -7.57 -14.20
N TYR A 101 3.42 -6.77 -15.26
CA TYR A 101 2.79 -5.46 -15.31
C TYR A 101 1.67 -5.51 -16.33
N GLY A 102 0.47 -5.08 -15.96
CA GLY A 102 -0.68 -5.06 -16.84
C GLY A 102 -1.68 -4.01 -16.40
N GLN A 103 -2.89 -4.07 -16.95
CA GLN A 103 -3.93 -3.06 -16.68
C GLN A 103 -5.34 -3.64 -16.79
N TRP A 104 -6.32 -2.96 -16.20
CA TRP A 104 -7.75 -3.20 -16.49
C TRP A 104 -8.30 -2.28 -17.57
N ASP A 105 -7.89 -1.02 -17.48
CA ASP A 105 -8.20 0.13 -18.31
C ASP A 105 -6.99 1.08 -18.30
N ASP A 106 -7.04 2.18 -19.06
CA ASP A 106 -5.91 3.12 -19.20
C ASP A 106 -5.55 3.85 -17.89
N GLN A 107 -6.44 3.82 -16.91
CA GLN A 107 -6.26 4.49 -15.62
C GLN A 107 -5.80 3.54 -14.52
N THR A 108 -5.92 2.22 -14.71
CA THR A 108 -5.72 1.21 -13.67
C THR A 108 -4.60 0.26 -14.04
N HIS A 109 -3.44 0.48 -13.43
CA HIS A 109 -2.24 -0.32 -13.60
C HIS A 109 -2.11 -1.33 -12.48
N ILE A 110 -1.65 -2.53 -12.83
CA ILE A 110 -1.54 -3.66 -11.92
C ILE A 110 -0.14 -4.24 -12.05
N MET A 111 0.51 -4.44 -10.90
CA MET A 111 1.77 -5.17 -10.81
C MET A 111 1.55 -6.41 -9.95
N VAL A 112 1.94 -7.57 -10.46
CA VAL A 112 2.09 -8.82 -9.70
C VAL A 112 3.58 -9.14 -9.64
N SER A 113 4.11 -9.44 -8.46
CA SER A 113 5.50 -9.85 -8.26
C SER A 113 5.54 -11.05 -7.33
N VAL A 114 6.17 -12.13 -7.77
CA VAL A 114 6.50 -13.29 -6.94
C VAL A 114 8.01 -13.42 -6.95
N LEU A 115 8.61 -13.35 -5.76
CA LEU A 115 10.05 -13.37 -5.54
C LEU A 115 10.39 -14.42 -4.50
N SER A 116 11.10 -15.46 -4.88
CA SER A 116 11.69 -16.44 -3.97
C SER A 116 13.19 -16.20 -3.87
N MET A 117 13.71 -15.98 -2.66
CA MET A 117 15.12 -15.65 -2.44
C MET A 117 15.74 -16.46 -1.30
N LYS A 118 17.06 -16.68 -1.36
CA LYS A 118 17.91 -17.27 -0.31
C LYS A 118 18.99 -16.25 0.08
N LYS A 119 18.77 -15.46 1.13
CA LYS A 119 19.82 -14.55 1.64
C LYS A 119 20.91 -15.31 2.39
N SER A 120 20.55 -16.42 3.02
CA SER A 120 21.46 -17.39 3.64
C SER A 120 20.79 -18.77 3.69
N GLN A 121 21.48 -19.79 4.18
CA GLN A 121 20.86 -21.12 4.36
C GLN A 121 19.65 -21.11 5.30
N MET A 122 19.60 -20.18 6.26
CA MET A 122 18.50 -20.05 7.22
C MET A 122 17.53 -18.91 6.89
N ASP A 123 17.84 -18.08 5.90
CA ASP A 123 17.03 -16.94 5.48
C ASP A 123 16.54 -17.16 4.05
N VAL A 124 15.52 -18.00 3.96
CA VAL A 124 14.83 -18.36 2.73
C VAL A 124 13.40 -17.86 2.82
N GLN A 125 12.94 -17.12 1.82
CA GLN A 125 11.59 -16.58 1.82
C GLN A 125 11.03 -16.39 0.43
N THR A 126 9.71 -16.53 0.34
CA THR A 126 8.94 -16.12 -0.82
C THR A 126 8.13 -14.88 -0.47
N ILE A 127 8.28 -13.82 -1.27
CA ILE A 127 7.54 -12.57 -1.17
C ILE A 127 6.56 -12.51 -2.34
N THR A 128 5.30 -12.19 -2.05
CA THR A 128 4.29 -11.92 -3.07
C THR A 128 3.75 -10.52 -2.90
N ILE A 129 3.70 -9.76 -4.00
CA ILE A 129 3.18 -8.41 -4.05
C ILE A 129 2.15 -8.34 -5.17
N ILE A 130 0.96 -7.81 -4.87
CA ILE A 130 -0.02 -7.37 -5.86
C ILE A 130 -0.28 -5.90 -5.59
N LYS A 131 0.00 -5.02 -6.55
CA LYS A 131 -0.24 -3.59 -6.44
C LYS A 131 -1.21 -3.17 -7.53
N VAL A 132 -2.26 -2.44 -7.16
CA VAL A 132 -3.20 -1.81 -8.08
C VAL A 132 -3.11 -0.31 -7.87
N ASP A 133 -2.63 0.40 -8.88
CA ASP A 133 -2.58 1.87 -8.89
C ASP A 133 -3.65 2.37 -9.86
N ARG A 134 -4.56 3.23 -9.37
CA ARG A 134 -5.57 3.87 -10.21
C ARG A 134 -5.40 5.38 -10.17
N GLN A 135 -5.34 5.98 -11.35
CA GLN A 135 -5.44 7.43 -11.53
C GLN A 135 -6.88 7.86 -11.80
N GLY A 136 -7.21 9.10 -11.45
CA GLY A 136 -8.47 9.73 -11.80
C GLY A 136 -9.25 10.20 -10.59
N ASN A 137 -10.38 10.86 -10.86
CA ASN A 137 -11.05 11.70 -9.88
C ASN A 137 -12.18 10.98 -9.14
N SER A 138 -12.07 9.66 -8.94
CA SER A 138 -13.10 8.86 -8.30
C SER A 138 -12.51 7.66 -7.56
N TRP A 139 -13.01 7.41 -6.35
CA TRP A 139 -12.63 6.28 -5.49
C TRP A 139 -13.58 5.08 -5.59
N GLN A 140 -14.65 5.19 -6.38
CA GLN A 140 -15.76 4.21 -6.43
C GLN A 140 -15.34 2.74 -6.63
N PRO A 141 -14.24 2.38 -7.32
CA PRO A 141 -13.80 0.98 -7.41
C PRO A 141 -13.01 0.47 -6.20
N LEU A 142 -12.72 1.29 -5.17
CA LEU A 142 -11.78 0.96 -4.10
C LEU A 142 -12.16 -0.33 -3.36
N ASN A 143 -13.40 -0.39 -2.86
CA ASN A 143 -13.91 -1.58 -2.16
C ASN A 143 -13.85 -2.84 -3.05
N SER A 144 -14.17 -2.70 -4.34
CA SER A 144 -14.12 -3.79 -5.30
C SER A 144 -12.69 -4.29 -5.54
N ILE A 145 -11.70 -3.38 -5.56
CA ILE A 145 -10.28 -3.74 -5.67
C ILE A 145 -9.81 -4.48 -4.42
N GLN A 146 -10.10 -3.95 -3.23
CA GLN A 146 -9.74 -4.59 -1.97
C GLN A 146 -10.36 -6.00 -1.87
N LYS A 147 -11.64 -6.14 -2.21
CA LYS A 147 -12.35 -7.42 -2.25
C LYS A 147 -11.68 -8.41 -3.20
N ARG A 148 -11.40 -7.99 -4.44
CA ARG A 148 -10.73 -8.86 -5.43
C ARG A 148 -9.37 -9.33 -4.92
N LEU A 149 -8.56 -8.43 -4.37
CA LEU A 149 -7.24 -8.77 -3.87
C LEU A 149 -7.32 -9.79 -2.73
N ARG A 150 -8.24 -9.60 -1.76
CA ARG A 150 -8.46 -10.56 -0.67
C ARG A 150 -8.93 -11.92 -1.16
N TYR A 151 -9.89 -11.96 -2.07
CA TYR A 151 -10.37 -13.24 -2.60
C TYR A 151 -9.29 -13.97 -3.39
N THR A 152 -8.49 -13.27 -4.19
CA THR A 152 -7.31 -13.85 -4.85
C THR A 152 -6.35 -14.41 -3.82
N ALA A 153 -6.00 -13.63 -2.79
CA ALA A 153 -5.09 -14.06 -1.73
C ALA A 153 -5.61 -15.32 -1.00
N LEU A 154 -6.89 -15.32 -0.58
CA LEU A 154 -7.54 -16.45 0.07
C LEU A 154 -7.58 -17.70 -0.81
N PHE A 155 -7.92 -17.57 -2.09
CA PHE A 155 -8.00 -18.68 -3.04
C PHE A 155 -6.66 -19.41 -3.20
N TYR A 156 -5.55 -18.67 -3.23
CA TYR A 156 -4.20 -19.25 -3.31
C TYR A 156 -3.56 -19.53 -1.94
N GLY A 157 -4.29 -19.36 -0.83
CA GLY A 157 -3.76 -19.58 0.52
C GLY A 157 -2.61 -18.64 0.89
N ILE A 158 -2.59 -17.43 0.34
CA ILE A 158 -1.57 -16.42 0.58
C ILE A 158 -2.10 -15.44 1.66
N PRO A 159 -1.47 -15.37 2.84
CA PRO A 159 -1.89 -14.46 3.90
C PRO A 159 -1.41 -13.03 3.59
N MET A 160 -2.06 -12.36 2.64
CA MET A 160 -1.70 -10.99 2.26
C MET A 160 -2.19 -9.97 3.27
N GLU A 161 -1.29 -9.11 3.69
CA GLU A 161 -1.60 -7.82 4.30
C GLU A 161 -1.98 -6.84 3.20
N ILE A 162 -3.06 -6.09 3.41
CA ILE A 162 -3.55 -5.14 2.43
C ILE A 162 -3.42 -3.74 2.99
N SER A 163 -2.66 -2.91 2.29
CA SER A 163 -2.64 -1.47 2.50
C SER A 163 -3.38 -0.75 1.38
N THR A 164 -3.95 0.40 1.72
CA THR A 164 -4.59 1.31 0.78
C THR A 164 -4.10 2.71 1.03
N THR A 165 -3.76 3.42 -0.03
CA THR A 165 -3.40 4.84 0.01
C THR A 165 -4.26 5.63 -0.96
N LEU A 166 -4.86 6.71 -0.47
CA LEU A 166 -5.59 7.72 -1.23
C LEU A 166 -4.73 8.98 -1.31
N GLN A 167 -4.64 9.58 -2.49
CA GLN A 167 -3.90 10.82 -2.70
C GLN A 167 -4.73 11.84 -3.46
N GLY A 168 -4.57 13.09 -3.10
CA GLY A 168 -5.20 14.19 -3.79
C GLY A 168 -4.63 15.54 -3.41
N THR A 169 -5.24 16.59 -3.93
CA THR A 169 -4.76 17.96 -3.74
C THR A 169 -5.85 18.92 -3.34
N VAL A 170 -5.46 19.95 -2.59
CA VAL A 170 -6.26 21.15 -2.34
C VAL A 170 -5.55 22.32 -3.02
N ALA A 171 -6.31 23.13 -3.77
CA ALA A 171 -5.83 24.37 -4.38
C ALA A 171 -5.69 25.50 -3.34
N ALA A 172 -4.95 25.24 -2.27
CA ALA A 172 -4.66 26.18 -1.19
C ALA A 172 -3.29 25.88 -0.58
N TYR A 173 -2.65 26.92 -0.03
CA TYR A 173 -1.50 26.77 0.85
C TYR A 173 -1.98 26.49 2.27
N TRP A 174 -1.52 25.39 2.87
CA TRP A 174 -1.68 25.12 4.29
C TRP A 174 -0.33 25.20 4.99
N ASN A 175 -0.22 26.11 5.96
CA ASN A 175 0.87 26.07 6.92
C ASN A 175 0.72 24.87 7.87
N GLU A 176 1.75 24.59 8.66
CA GLU A 176 1.80 23.47 9.61
C GLU A 176 0.57 23.38 10.52
N LYS A 177 0.15 24.52 11.10
CA LYS A 177 -1.04 24.57 11.96
C LYS A 177 -2.33 24.22 11.21
N GLN A 178 -2.48 24.67 9.97
CA GLN A 178 -3.64 24.33 9.14
C GLN A 178 -3.63 22.84 8.76
N GLN A 179 -2.46 22.27 8.43
CA GLN A 179 -2.32 20.85 8.17
C GLN A 179 -2.74 20.02 9.38
N GLU A 180 -2.24 20.37 10.58
CA GLU A 180 -2.62 19.71 11.83
C GLU A 180 -4.12 19.83 12.12
N GLN A 181 -4.72 21.00 11.92
CA GLN A 181 -6.16 21.21 12.11
C GLN A 181 -7.01 20.35 11.18
N ILE A 182 -6.61 20.21 9.91
CA ILE A 182 -7.29 19.35 8.94
C ILE A 182 -7.11 17.89 9.32
N ILE A 183 -5.90 17.45 9.66
CA ILE A 183 -5.67 16.07 10.10
C ILE A 183 -6.48 15.74 11.36
N GLY A 184 -6.52 16.65 12.33
CA GLY A 184 -7.35 16.50 13.52
C GLY A 184 -8.86 16.44 13.19
N ARG A 185 -9.31 17.15 12.15
CA ARG A 185 -10.69 17.05 11.65
C ARG A 185 -10.94 15.67 11.06
N VAL A 186 -10.04 15.17 10.22
CA VAL A 186 -10.10 13.81 9.66
C VAL A 186 -10.27 12.78 10.77
N PHE A 187 -9.42 12.81 11.79
CA PHE A 187 -9.48 11.86 12.90
C PHE A 187 -10.79 11.94 13.69
N ARG A 188 -11.29 13.15 13.97
CA ARG A 188 -12.61 13.31 14.61
C ARG A 188 -13.74 12.70 13.78
N THR A 189 -13.74 12.94 12.46
CA THR A 189 -14.76 12.39 11.54
C THR A 189 -14.83 10.86 11.61
N VAL A 190 -13.68 10.20 11.65
CA VAL A 190 -13.63 8.72 11.67
C VAL A 190 -13.49 8.11 13.05
N GLY A 191 -13.56 8.92 14.12
CA GLY A 191 -13.38 8.46 15.50
C GLY A 191 -12.01 7.86 15.76
N ALA A 192 -10.97 8.33 15.07
CA ALA A 192 -9.59 7.94 15.29
C ALA A 192 -8.95 8.77 16.41
N LYS A 193 -8.02 8.14 17.13
CA LYS A 193 -7.14 8.80 18.11
C LYS A 193 -5.73 8.79 17.59
N GLU A 194 -5.08 9.95 17.65
CA GLU A 194 -3.66 10.06 17.33
C GLU A 194 -2.81 9.12 18.20
N VAL A 195 -1.82 8.51 17.57
CA VAL A 195 -0.86 7.60 18.20
C VAL A 195 0.53 8.23 18.16
N GLU A 196 1.02 8.59 16.97
CA GLU A 196 2.33 9.18 16.77
C GLU A 196 2.35 10.06 15.52
N GLY A 197 3.31 10.98 15.41
CA GLY A 197 3.40 11.87 14.26
C GLY A 197 4.79 12.44 14.03
N LEU A 198 4.98 12.94 12.81
CA LEU A 198 6.11 13.73 12.34
C LEU A 198 5.57 15.11 11.93
N GLN A 199 6.11 16.15 12.54
CA GLN A 199 5.81 17.54 12.22
C GLN A 199 7.11 18.24 11.83
N SER A 200 7.07 18.93 10.69
CA SER A 200 8.17 19.73 10.18
C SER A 200 7.64 20.85 9.28
N PRO A 201 8.47 21.86 8.96
CA PRO A 201 8.07 22.91 8.01
C PRO A 201 7.69 22.39 6.61
N LYS A 202 8.09 21.17 6.25
CA LYS A 202 7.84 20.58 4.94
C LYS A 202 6.61 19.68 4.92
N VAL A 203 6.35 18.96 6.01
CA VAL A 203 5.33 17.90 6.06
C VAL A 203 4.80 17.73 7.47
N THR A 204 3.49 17.53 7.55
CA THR A 204 2.80 17.02 8.73
C THR A 204 2.27 15.62 8.41
N SER A 205 2.70 14.60 9.15
CA SER A 205 2.29 13.20 8.96
C SER A 205 1.96 12.57 10.28
N ILE A 206 0.70 12.20 10.49
CA ILE A 206 0.20 11.72 11.78
C ILE A 206 -0.48 10.37 11.59
N SER A 207 -0.09 9.43 12.44
CA SER A 207 -0.62 8.07 12.54
C SER A 207 -1.62 8.00 13.69
N ALA A 208 -2.71 7.27 13.47
CA ALA A 208 -3.84 7.17 14.37
C ALA A 208 -4.42 5.74 14.39
N TYR A 209 -5.26 5.51 15.39
CA TYR A 209 -6.03 4.29 15.55
C TYR A 209 -7.52 4.59 15.65
N THR A 210 -8.33 3.89 14.87
CA THR A 210 -9.80 3.86 15.02
C THR A 210 -10.29 2.42 15.21
N PRO A 211 -11.23 2.16 16.13
CA PRO A 211 -11.83 0.83 16.26
C PRO A 211 -12.72 0.45 15.06
N LYS A 212 -12.97 1.37 14.12
CA LYS A 212 -13.77 1.12 12.91
C LYS A 212 -13.04 0.33 11.83
N ILE A 213 -11.70 0.22 11.92
CA ILE A 213 -10.87 -0.59 11.00
C ILE A 213 -10.27 -1.73 11.81
N ALA A 214 -10.55 -2.97 11.42
CA ALA A 214 -10.08 -4.16 12.14
C ALA A 214 -8.57 -4.38 11.94
N GLU A 215 -8.10 -4.24 10.71
CA GLU A 215 -6.68 -4.41 10.38
C GLU A 215 -5.85 -3.27 10.98
N HIS A 216 -4.72 -3.62 11.57
CA HIS A 216 -3.78 -2.65 12.14
C HIS A 216 -2.37 -3.23 12.12
N ILE A 217 -1.38 -2.34 12.22
CA ILE A 217 0.00 -2.70 12.53
C ILE A 217 0.34 -2.22 13.94
N VAL A 218 1.41 -2.76 14.54
CA VAL A 218 1.87 -2.31 15.85
C VAL A 218 3.16 -1.50 15.69
N SER A 219 3.10 -0.22 16.03
CA SER A 219 4.29 0.65 16.11
C SER A 219 4.47 1.09 17.56
N ARG A 220 5.69 0.97 18.09
CA ARG A 220 6.00 1.34 19.48
C ARG A 220 4.98 0.78 20.48
N GLN A 221 4.64 -0.50 20.32
CA GLN A 221 3.66 -1.24 21.15
C GLN A 221 2.22 -0.71 21.10
N ARG A 222 1.88 0.18 20.16
CA ARG A 222 0.53 0.73 19.98
C ARG A 222 0.00 0.39 18.59
N PRO A 223 -1.30 0.04 18.48
CA PRO A 223 -1.90 -0.26 17.19
C PRO A 223 -2.04 1.03 16.37
N ILE A 224 -1.85 0.92 15.06
CA ILE A 224 -2.05 1.98 14.06
C ILE A 224 -2.78 1.38 12.87
N ASN A 225 -3.83 2.06 12.41
CA ASN A 225 -4.59 1.63 11.23
C ASN A 225 -5.04 2.77 10.32
N LEU A 226 -4.59 3.98 10.59
CA LEU A 226 -4.82 5.15 9.75
C LEU A 226 -3.60 6.06 9.84
N GLN A 227 -3.17 6.62 8.72
CA GLN A 227 -2.15 7.65 8.69
C GLN A 227 -2.58 8.73 7.69
N VAL A 228 -2.43 9.99 8.08
CA VAL A 228 -2.74 11.14 7.22
C VAL A 228 -1.49 12.00 7.15
N ALA A 229 -1.08 12.32 5.93
CA ALA A 229 -0.01 13.26 5.68
C ALA A 229 -0.49 14.41 4.79
N ALA A 230 0.05 15.60 5.05
CA ALA A 230 -0.13 16.76 4.23
C ALA A 230 1.21 17.49 4.07
N HIS A 231 1.50 17.92 2.85
CA HIS A 231 2.64 18.78 2.54
C HIS A 231 2.24 19.78 1.46
N TYR A 232 2.84 20.97 1.48
CA TYR A 232 2.64 21.93 0.41
C TYR A 232 3.65 21.69 -0.71
N ASP A 233 3.16 21.43 -1.92
CA ASP A 233 3.99 21.35 -3.11
C ASP A 233 4.14 22.75 -3.72
N GLN A 234 5.35 23.31 -3.57
CA GLN A 234 5.69 24.64 -4.07
C GLN A 234 5.68 24.71 -5.61
N TYR A 235 5.97 23.61 -6.29
CA TYR A 235 6.01 23.55 -7.75
C TYR A 235 4.58 23.53 -8.32
N ARG A 236 3.70 22.70 -7.75
CA ARG A 236 2.29 22.61 -8.18
C ARG A 236 1.39 23.70 -7.59
N GLN A 237 1.87 24.46 -6.60
CA GLN A 237 1.12 25.47 -5.85
C GLN A 237 -0.17 24.91 -5.21
N LYS A 238 -0.07 23.69 -4.69
CA LYS A 238 -1.19 22.97 -4.05
C LYS A 238 -0.71 22.29 -2.78
N THR A 239 -1.62 22.09 -1.83
CA THR A 239 -1.36 21.17 -0.72
C THR A 239 -1.72 19.76 -1.15
N HIS A 240 -0.75 18.86 -1.05
CA HIS A 240 -0.93 17.43 -1.24
C HIS A 240 -1.43 16.81 0.04
N VAL A 241 -2.40 15.91 -0.10
CA VAL A 241 -2.97 15.17 1.02
C VAL A 241 -2.92 13.69 0.68
N VAL A 242 -2.40 12.90 1.61
CA VAL A 242 -2.26 11.46 1.48
C VAL A 242 -2.87 10.79 2.71
N ILE A 243 -3.75 9.82 2.50
CA ILE A 243 -4.34 9.01 3.57
C ILE A 243 -4.02 7.55 3.31
N GLY A 244 -3.43 6.88 4.29
CA GLY A 244 -3.08 5.47 4.24
C GLY A 244 -3.79 4.66 5.32
N SER A 245 -4.07 3.41 5.02
CA SER A 245 -4.45 2.39 6.02
C SER A 245 -3.79 1.06 5.68
N PRO A 246 -3.15 0.37 6.64
CA PRO A 246 -2.92 0.83 8.01
C PRO A 246 -1.94 2.01 8.11
N VAL A 247 -1.07 2.16 7.10
CA VAL A 247 -0.10 3.26 6.96
C VAL A 247 0.06 3.65 5.49
N ILE A 248 0.68 4.81 5.24
CA ILE A 248 1.00 5.28 3.89
C ILE A 248 2.20 4.48 3.36
N THR A 249 2.02 3.79 2.22
CA THR A 249 3.07 2.96 1.58
C THR A 249 3.60 3.55 0.27
N VAL A 250 3.44 4.85 0.07
CA VAL A 250 3.94 5.60 -1.09
C VAL A 250 4.76 6.79 -0.60
N GLU A 251 5.63 7.32 -1.46
CA GLU A 251 6.40 8.52 -1.17
C GLU A 251 5.50 9.78 -1.25
N TYR A 252 5.80 10.76 -0.41
CA TYR A 252 5.16 12.07 -0.33
C TYR A 252 6.07 13.06 0.40
#